data_AF-A0A161SQW3-F1
#
_entry.id   AF-A0A161SQW3-F1
#
_cell.length_a   1.000
_cell.length_b   1.000
_cell.length_c   1.000
_cell.angle_alpha   90.00
_cell.angle_beta   90.00
_cell.angle_gamma   90.00
#
_symmetry.space_group_name_H-M   'P 1'
#
loop_
_entity.id
_entity.type
_entity.pdbx_description
1 polymer ?
#
loop_
_entity_poly.entity_id
_entity_poly.type
_entity_poly.pdbx_seq_one_letter_code
_entity_poly.pdbx_strand_id
1 'polypeptide(L)'
;MDFASFFSQYGLIILLIALLVFMFYSSRRRMQKQKLEQEEKARQTIPGAEVLLQGGLYGTIVEYDGVDLDKRARVEIAPGVIIEVHSQAVLRVVDPAEGVVTEDEFIAAEASEAEYVAGVADGDITSISDDHRVALSKDDPEHVADRDDKDRPQA
;
A
#
# COMPACT_ATOMS: atom_id res chain seq x y z
N MET A 1 24.25 21.42 -47.08
CA MET A 1 23.47 21.97 -45.95
C MET A 1 24.15 21.50 -44.69
N ASP A 2 24.47 22.42 -43.79
CA ASP A 2 25.32 22.13 -42.63
C ASP A 2 24.49 21.48 -41.52
N PHE A 3 24.73 20.19 -41.26
CA PHE A 3 23.96 19.42 -40.27
C PHE A 3 24.17 19.95 -38.84
N ALA A 4 25.30 20.63 -38.58
CA ALA A 4 25.61 21.22 -37.29
C ALA A 4 24.71 22.43 -36.98
N SER A 5 24.38 23.26 -37.98
CA SER A 5 23.47 24.40 -37.78
C SER A 5 22.02 23.95 -37.61
N PHE A 6 21.62 22.85 -38.26
CA PHE A 6 20.31 22.24 -38.05
C PHE A 6 20.15 21.72 -36.61
N PHE A 7 21.15 21.02 -36.07
CA PHE A 7 21.10 20.55 -34.68
C PHE A 7 21.21 21.69 -33.65
N SER A 8 21.93 22.78 -33.93
CA SER A 8 21.98 23.93 -33.01
C SER A 8 20.69 24.77 -33.03
N GLN A 9 20.05 24.93 -34.19
CA GLN A 9 18.84 25.74 -34.36
C GLN A 9 17.58 24.96 -33.95
N TYR A 10 17.50 23.67 -34.29
CA TYR A 10 16.32 22.83 -34.07
C TYR A 10 16.52 21.76 -33.00
N GLY A 11 17.73 21.53 -32.49
CA GLY A 11 17.99 20.50 -31.48
C GLY A 11 17.25 20.73 -30.17
N LEU A 12 17.12 21.99 -29.73
CA LEU A 12 16.29 22.32 -28.56
C LEU A 12 14.81 21.98 -28.80
N ILE A 13 14.29 22.31 -29.99
CA ILE A 13 12.90 22.05 -30.38
C ILE A 13 12.64 20.55 -30.51
N ILE A 14 13.56 19.80 -31.13
CA ILE A 14 13.48 18.34 -31.29
C ILE A 14 13.54 17.66 -29.91
N LEU A 15 14.40 18.13 -29.00
CA LEU A 15 14.49 17.62 -27.63
C LEU A 15 13.21 17.88 -26.83
N LEU A 16 12.61 19.07 -26.97
CA LEU A 16 11.36 19.43 -26.30
C LEU A 16 10.19 18.56 -26.82
N ILE A 17 10.11 18.34 -28.14
CA ILE A 17 9.12 17.45 -28.75
C ILE A 17 9.33 16.00 -28.28
N ALA A 18 10.57 15.52 -28.21
CA ALA A 18 10.88 14.18 -27.72
C ALA A 18 10.47 14.00 -26.25
N LEU A 19 10.70 15.01 -25.39
CA LEU A 19 10.30 14.99 -23.99
C LEU A 19 8.77 15.01 -23.82
N LEU A 20 8.05 15.80 -24.63
CA LEU A 20 6.59 15.81 -24.66
C LEU A 20 6.00 14.46 -25.06
N VAL A 21 6.55 13.82 -26.10
CA VAL A 21 6.12 12.49 -26.54
C VAL A 21 6.42 11.44 -25.48
N PHE A 22 7.59 11.50 -24.83
CA PHE A 22 7.95 10.61 -23.74
C PHE A 22 7.04 10.78 -22.51
N MET A 23 6.75 12.02 -22.12
CA MET A 23 5.82 12.34 -21.02
C MET A 23 4.41 11.85 -21.35
N PHE A 24 3.93 12.03 -22.57
CA PHE A 24 2.61 11.55 -22.99
C PHE A 24 2.54 10.03 -22.99
N TYR A 25 3.59 9.33 -23.44
CA TYR A 25 3.67 7.87 -23.40
C TYR A 25 3.71 7.33 -21.96
N SER A 26 4.53 7.93 -21.10
CA SER A 26 4.65 7.57 -19.68
C SER A 26 3.37 7.87 -18.90
N SER A 27 2.76 9.03 -19.12
CA SER A 27 1.48 9.43 -18.50
C SER A 27 0.34 8.52 -18.96
N ARG A 28 0.28 8.16 -20.25
CA ARG A 28 -0.75 7.24 -20.76
C ARG A 28 -0.62 5.84 -20.16
N ARG A 29 0.60 5.34 -19.94
CA ARG A 29 0.83 4.08 -19.21
C ARG A 29 0.44 4.18 -17.73
N ARG A 30 0.75 5.29 -17.05
CA ARG A 30 0.36 5.52 -15.64
C ARG A 30 -1.16 5.63 -15.47
N MET A 31 -1.82 6.32 -16.39
CA MET A 31 -3.28 6.48 -16.40
C MET A 31 -4.02 5.16 -16.66
N GLN A 32 -3.45 4.25 -17.45
CA GLN A 32 -4.05 2.92 -17.63
C GLN A 32 -3.97 2.07 -16.36
N LYS A 33 -2.84 2.11 -15.64
CA LYS A 33 -2.70 1.40 -14.36
C LYS A 33 -3.68 1.92 -13.31
N GLN A 34 -3.81 3.24 -13.19
CA GLN A 34 -4.76 3.84 -12.25
C GLN A 34 -6.22 3.55 -12.61
N LYS A 35 -6.57 3.46 -13.90
CA LYS A 35 -7.92 3.07 -14.33
C LYS A 35 -8.23 1.60 -14.01
N LEU A 36 -7.27 0.70 -14.20
CA LEU A 36 -7.44 -0.71 -13.85
C LEU A 36 -7.61 -0.89 -12.34
N GLU A 37 -6.80 -0.20 -11.53
CA GLU A 37 -6.94 -0.21 -10.06
C GLU A 37 -8.28 0.37 -9.58
N GLN A 38 -8.82 1.37 -10.30
CA GLN A 38 -10.15 1.91 -10.02
C GLN A 38 -11.27 0.95 -10.44
N GLU A 39 -11.12 0.26 -11.57
CA GLU A 39 -12.06 -0.77 -12.02
C GLU A 39 -12.05 -2.00 -11.12
N GLU A 40 -10.90 -2.41 -10.59
CA GLU A 40 -10.79 -3.53 -9.65
C GLU A 40 -11.48 -3.20 -8.32
N LYS A 41 -11.29 -1.99 -7.78
CA LYS A 41 -12.01 -1.52 -6.60
C LYS A 41 -13.53 -1.42 -6.82
N ALA A 42 -13.96 -1.03 -8.01
CA ALA A 42 -15.39 -1.01 -8.36
C ALA A 42 -15.96 -2.42 -8.57
N ARG A 43 -15.16 -3.37 -9.08
CA ARG A 43 -15.55 -4.77 -9.29
C ARG A 43 -15.64 -5.56 -7.98
N GLN A 44 -14.90 -5.17 -6.94
CA GLN A 44 -14.98 -5.80 -5.62
C GLN A 44 -16.24 -5.40 -4.84
N THR A 45 -16.93 -4.31 -5.22
CA THR A 45 -18.21 -3.93 -4.60
C THR A 45 -19.36 -4.72 -5.22
N ILE A 46 -19.33 -6.03 -5.03
CA ILE A 46 -20.40 -6.94 -5.46
C ILE A 46 -21.52 -6.91 -4.41
N PRO A 47 -22.81 -6.85 -4.80
CA PRO A 47 -23.91 -7.10 -3.88
C PRO A 47 -23.73 -8.46 -3.17
N GLY A 48 -23.80 -8.49 -1.85
CA GLY A 48 -23.50 -9.64 -1.01
C GLY A 48 -22.20 -9.51 -0.20
N ALA A 49 -21.42 -8.45 -0.40
CA ALA A 49 -20.20 -8.22 0.37
C ALA A 49 -20.51 -7.65 1.76
N GLU A 50 -19.71 -8.09 2.75
CA GLU A 50 -19.76 -7.55 4.11
C GLU A 50 -19.05 -6.19 4.15
N VAL A 51 -19.70 -5.20 4.76
CA VAL A 51 -19.23 -3.82 4.81
C VAL A 51 -19.23 -3.27 6.21
N LEU A 52 -18.20 -2.49 6.52
CA LEU A 52 -18.14 -1.68 7.73
C LEU A 52 -18.76 -0.30 7.45
N LEU A 53 -19.80 0.04 8.18
CA LEU A 53 -20.43 1.35 8.13
C LEU A 53 -19.70 2.35 9.05
N GLN A 54 -19.83 3.65 8.78
CA GLN A 54 -19.22 4.76 9.56
C GLN A 54 -19.62 4.80 11.06
N GLY A 55 -20.52 3.94 11.52
CA GLY A 55 -20.90 3.78 12.93
C GLY A 55 -20.26 2.58 13.64
N GLY A 56 -19.38 1.83 12.98
CA GLY A 56 -18.84 0.56 13.51
C GLY A 56 -19.80 -0.62 13.37
N LEU A 57 -20.87 -0.48 12.58
CA LEU A 57 -21.81 -1.56 12.29
C LEU A 57 -21.35 -2.34 11.06
N TYR A 58 -21.39 -3.66 11.15
CA TYR A 58 -21.17 -4.57 10.04
C TYR A 58 -22.50 -4.95 9.40
N GLY A 59 -22.52 -5.16 8.10
CA GLY A 59 -23.70 -5.67 7.40
C GLY A 59 -23.38 -6.08 5.99
N THR A 60 -24.35 -6.70 5.32
CA THR A 60 -24.22 -7.21 3.96
C THR A 60 -24.93 -6.28 2.99
N ILE A 61 -24.26 -5.88 1.91
CA ILE A 61 -24.91 -5.10 0.85
C ILE A 61 -25.97 -5.97 0.16
N VAL A 62 -27.23 -5.58 0.19
CA VAL A 62 -28.31 -6.22 -0.58
C VAL A 62 -28.46 -5.55 -1.95
N GLU A 63 -28.33 -4.23 -1.99
CA GLU A 63 -28.47 -3.44 -3.21
C GLU A 63 -27.49 -2.26 -3.17
N TYR A 64 -26.61 -2.19 -4.16
CA TYR A 64 -25.62 -1.11 -4.31
C TYR A 64 -25.50 -0.72 -5.78
N ASP A 65 -25.57 0.58 -6.05
CA ASP A 65 -25.33 1.14 -7.37
C ASP A 65 -23.92 1.73 -7.40
N GLY A 66 -22.97 0.99 -7.98
CA GLY A 66 -21.57 1.40 -8.10
C GLY A 66 -21.29 2.45 -9.17
N VAL A 67 -22.33 2.88 -9.91
CA VAL A 67 -22.22 3.91 -10.96
C VAL A 67 -22.70 5.27 -10.46
N ASP A 68 -23.60 5.29 -9.47
CA ASP A 68 -24.24 6.50 -8.97
C ASP A 68 -24.19 6.56 -7.42
N LEU A 69 -23.14 7.18 -6.88
CA LEU A 69 -22.91 7.32 -5.45
C LEU A 69 -23.89 8.28 -4.75
N ASP A 70 -24.79 8.98 -5.45
CA ASP A 70 -25.81 9.79 -4.78
C ASP A 70 -27.04 8.97 -4.35
N LYS A 71 -27.09 7.69 -4.71
CA LYS A 71 -28.19 6.79 -4.34
C LYS A 71 -27.98 6.12 -2.99
N ARG A 72 -29.11 5.76 -2.38
CA ARG A 72 -29.17 5.00 -1.13
C ARG A 72 -28.78 3.55 -1.41
N ALA A 73 -27.84 3.02 -0.62
CA ALA A 73 -27.52 1.60 -0.58
C ALA A 73 -28.41 0.90 0.44
N ARG A 74 -28.81 -0.34 0.17
CA ARG A 74 -29.53 -1.19 1.13
C ARG A 74 -28.56 -2.18 1.74
N VAL A 75 -28.48 -2.16 3.06
CA VAL A 75 -27.57 -3.00 3.85
C VAL A 75 -28.38 -3.79 4.87
N GLU A 76 -28.14 -5.09 4.94
CA GLU A 76 -28.73 -5.99 5.94
C GLU A 76 -27.76 -6.15 7.11
N ILE A 77 -28.15 -5.77 8.33
CA ILE A 77 -27.29 -5.84 9.54
C ILE A 77 -27.55 -7.13 10.35
N ALA A 78 -28.78 -7.64 10.27
CA ALA A 78 -29.22 -8.84 10.97
C ALA A 78 -30.28 -9.54 10.10
N PRO A 79 -30.57 -10.84 10.33
CA PRO A 79 -31.51 -11.59 9.49
C PRO A 79 -32.87 -10.88 9.37
N GLY A 80 -33.20 -10.40 8.17
CA GLY A 80 -34.45 -9.70 7.88
C GLY A 80 -34.51 -8.23 8.29
N VAL A 81 -33.40 -7.63 8.74
CA VAL A 81 -33.31 -6.20 9.09
C VAL A 81 -32.50 -5.46 8.03
N ILE A 82 -33.23 -4.84 7.10
CA ILE A 82 -32.66 -4.06 5.99
C ILE A 82 -32.75 -2.58 6.34
N ILE A 83 -31.62 -1.88 6.26
CA ILE A 83 -31.53 -0.43 6.45
C ILE A 83 -31.08 0.26 5.16
N GLU A 84 -31.54 1.49 4.98
CA GLU A 84 -31.08 2.36 3.90
C GLU A 84 -29.98 3.28 4.42
N VAL A 85 -28.82 3.23 3.79
CA VAL A 85 -27.66 4.07 4.13
C VAL A 85 -27.18 4.83 2.90
N HIS A 86 -26.55 5.98 3.11
CA HIS A 86 -25.89 6.68 2.03
C HIS A 86 -24.71 5.85 1.50
N SER A 87 -24.47 5.84 0.19
CA SER A 87 -23.36 5.06 -0.40
C SER A 87 -21.98 5.42 0.20
N GLN A 88 -21.80 6.68 0.63
CA GLN A 88 -20.58 7.17 1.29
C GLN A 88 -20.37 6.61 2.70
N ALA A 89 -21.41 6.03 3.32
CA ALA A 89 -21.30 5.45 4.66
C ALA A 89 -20.59 4.08 4.66
N VAL A 90 -20.32 3.50 3.48
CA VAL A 90 -19.59 2.24 3.29
C VAL A 90 -18.09 2.54 3.29
N LEU A 91 -17.41 2.24 4.41
CA LEU A 91 -16.00 2.61 4.61
C LEU A 91 -15.01 1.66 3.93
N ARG A 92 -15.32 0.36 3.94
CA ARG A 92 -14.46 -0.70 3.40
C ARG A 92 -15.32 -1.93 3.13
N VAL A 93 -15.12 -2.55 1.97
CA VAL A 93 -15.56 -3.93 1.72
C VAL A 93 -14.62 -4.82 2.50
N VAL A 94 -15.15 -5.57 3.47
CA VAL A 94 -14.38 -6.58 4.18
C VAL A 94 -14.24 -7.74 3.20
N ASP A 95 -13.04 -7.91 2.64
CA ASP A 95 -12.72 -9.12 1.90
C ASP A 95 -12.51 -10.22 2.96
N PRO A 96 -13.37 -11.25 3.04
CA PRO A 96 -13.26 -12.29 4.07
C PRO A 96 -11.94 -13.09 3.97
N ALA A 97 -11.17 -12.90 2.89
CA ALA A 97 -9.84 -13.45 2.71
C ALA A 97 -8.73 -12.71 3.49
N GLU A 98 -8.92 -11.45 3.90
CA GLU A 98 -7.88 -10.70 4.63
C GLU A 98 -7.76 -11.08 6.12
N GLY A 99 -8.67 -11.92 6.64
CA GLY A 99 -8.64 -12.39 8.03
C GLY A 99 -7.94 -13.73 8.27
N VAL A 100 -7.57 -14.44 7.20
CA VAL A 100 -6.99 -15.78 7.29
C VAL A 100 -5.65 -15.75 6.55
N VAL A 101 -4.55 -15.61 7.31
CA VAL A 101 -3.20 -15.80 6.77
C VAL A 101 -3.18 -17.20 6.17
N THR A 102 -2.96 -17.28 4.85
CA THR A 102 -2.87 -18.59 4.18
C THR A 102 -1.60 -19.30 4.63
N GLU A 103 -1.58 -20.64 4.61
CA GLU A 103 -0.38 -21.42 4.95
C GLU A 103 0.84 -20.94 4.13
N ASP A 104 0.63 -20.65 2.85
CA ASP A 104 1.68 -20.14 1.96
C ASP A 104 2.23 -18.77 2.40
N GLU A 105 1.37 -17.89 2.92
CA GLU A 105 1.76 -16.57 3.45
C GLU A 105 2.49 -16.69 4.79
N PHE A 106 2.07 -17.63 5.64
CA PHE A 106 2.74 -17.93 6.91
C PHE A 106 4.16 -18.46 6.68
N ILE A 107 4.32 -19.41 5.76
CA ILE A 107 5.64 -19.96 5.38
C ILE A 107 6.53 -18.89 4.75
N ALA A 108 5.97 -17.99 3.94
CA ALA A 108 6.73 -16.86 3.37
C ALA A 108 7.20 -15.88 4.44
N ALA A 109 6.36 -15.57 5.44
CA ALA A 109 6.74 -14.73 6.57
C ALA A 109 7.87 -15.36 7.39
N GLU A 110 7.78 -16.66 7.71
CA GLU A 110 8.81 -17.40 8.46
C GLU A 110 10.14 -17.44 7.70
N ALA A 111 10.11 -17.63 6.38
CA ALA A 111 11.31 -17.58 5.54
C ALA A 111 11.97 -16.19 5.56
N SER A 112 11.17 -15.12 5.49
CA SER A 112 11.68 -13.74 5.56
C SER A 112 12.29 -13.41 6.92
N GLU A 113 11.73 -13.93 8.01
CA GLU A 113 12.25 -13.74 9.36
C GLU A 113 13.58 -14.49 9.52
N ALA A 114 13.69 -15.72 9.00
CA ALA A 114 14.93 -16.47 9.01
C ALA A 114 16.05 -15.79 8.20
N GLU A 115 15.72 -15.22 7.04
CA GLU A 115 16.66 -14.43 6.23
C GLU A 115 17.13 -13.17 6.97
N TYR A 116 16.20 -12.46 7.64
CA TYR A 116 16.53 -11.31 8.47
C TYR A 116 17.46 -11.69 9.63
N VAL A 117 17.12 -12.74 10.38
CA VAL A 117 17.94 -13.21 11.51
C VAL A 117 19.34 -13.63 11.05
N ALA A 118 19.45 -14.33 9.92
CA ALA A 118 20.73 -14.71 9.33
C ALA A 118 21.55 -13.48 8.91
N GLY A 119 20.93 -12.52 8.22
CA GLY A 119 21.61 -11.29 7.81
C GLY A 119 22.08 -10.43 8.99
N VAL A 120 21.31 -10.41 10.10
CA VAL A 120 21.73 -9.73 11.34
C VAL A 120 22.91 -10.47 11.98
N ALA A 121 22.89 -11.80 11.98
CA ALA A 121 23.95 -12.63 12.57
C ALA A 121 25.27 -12.55 11.80
N ASP A 122 25.21 -12.55 10.47
CA ASP A 122 26.37 -12.42 9.59
C ASP A 122 26.87 -10.96 9.49
N GLY A 123 26.07 -10.00 9.98
CA GLY A 123 26.40 -8.57 9.98
C GLY A 123 26.14 -7.86 8.64
N ASP A 124 25.42 -8.51 7.73
CA ASP A 124 25.00 -7.96 6.44
C ASP A 124 23.91 -6.90 6.58
N ILE A 125 23.08 -7.01 7.63
CA ILE A 125 22.04 -6.02 7.97
C ILE A 125 22.11 -5.63 9.45
N THR A 126 21.74 -4.39 9.76
CA THR A 126 21.65 -3.91 11.15
C THR A 126 20.30 -4.27 11.75
N SER A 127 20.30 -4.68 13.03
CA SER A 127 19.04 -4.91 13.74
C SER A 127 18.33 -3.58 13.97
N ILE A 128 17.00 -3.59 13.88
CA ILE A 128 16.17 -2.40 14.13
C ILE A 128 16.39 -1.84 15.54
N SER A 129 16.72 -2.71 16.51
CA SER A 129 17.03 -2.34 17.89
C SER A 129 18.35 -1.56 17.98
N ASP A 130 19.34 -1.93 17.17
CA ASP A 130 20.62 -1.22 17.10
C ASP A 130 20.48 0.12 16.41
N ASP A 131 19.70 0.21 15.33
CA ASP A 131 19.43 1.47 14.64
C ASP A 131 18.73 2.47 15.57
N HIS A 132 17.73 2.02 16.33
CA HIS A 132 17.05 2.83 17.35
C HIS A 132 18.00 3.29 18.46
N ARG A 133 18.90 2.41 18.93
CA ARG A 133 19.91 2.75 19.95
C ARG A 133 20.90 3.80 19.45
N VAL A 134 21.36 3.67 18.20
CA VAL A 134 22.25 4.65 17.56
C VAL A 134 21.55 5.99 17.40
N ALA A 135 20.28 6.00 16.98
CA ALA A 135 19.51 7.23 16.85
C ALA A 135 19.38 7.97 18.19
N LEU A 136 19.04 7.26 19.27
CA LEU A 136 18.95 7.84 20.62
C LEU A 136 20.30 8.38 21.13
N SER A 137 21.41 7.70 20.82
CA SER A 137 22.75 8.13 21.26
C SER A 137 23.29 9.37 20.53
N LYS A 138 22.77 9.69 19.33
CA LYS A 138 23.17 10.89 18.57
C LYS A 138 22.55 12.17 19.11
N ASP A 139 21.40 12.07 19.76
CA ASP A 139 20.67 13.21 20.31
C ASP A 139 21.12 13.56 21.74
N ASP A 140 21.83 12.66 22.45
CA ASP A 140 22.33 12.90 23.82
C ASP A 140 23.69 12.19 24.09
N PRO A 141 24.84 12.91 23.97
CA PRO A 141 26.16 12.30 24.08
C PRO A 141 26.60 11.92 25.50
N GLU A 142 25.81 12.20 26.55
CA GLU A 142 26.21 11.93 27.94
C GLU A 142 25.88 10.51 28.43
N HIS A 143 25.20 9.66 27.65
CA HIS A 143 24.79 8.32 28.09
C HIS A 143 25.63 7.15 27.53
N VAL A 144 26.90 7.37 27.19
CA VAL A 144 27.79 6.31 26.65
C VAL A 144 28.52 5.50 27.74
N ALA A 145 28.36 5.84 29.02
CA ALA A 145 29.16 5.26 30.10
C ALA A 145 28.34 4.55 31.20
N ASP A 146 27.48 3.61 30.83
CA ASP A 146 27.02 2.52 31.71
C ASP A 146 26.28 1.53 30.79
N ARG A 147 26.81 0.36 30.40
CA ARG A 147 26.76 -0.82 31.26
C ARG A 147 27.52 -2.00 30.66
N ASP A 148 28.10 -2.74 31.62
CA ASP A 148 28.74 -4.04 31.56
C ASP A 148 28.07 -5.11 30.68
N ASP A 149 28.92 -5.78 29.91
CA ASP A 149 29.04 -7.24 29.72
C ASP A 149 28.08 -8.14 30.55
N LYS A 150 26.77 -8.12 30.25
CA LYS A 150 25.79 -9.04 30.85
C LYS A 150 24.90 -9.79 29.87
N ASP A 151 24.89 -9.45 28.59
CA ASP A 151 24.12 -10.18 27.57
C ASP A 151 24.97 -11.18 26.78
N ARG A 152 25.83 -11.92 27.50
CA ARG A 152 26.38 -13.18 26.98
C ARG A 152 25.46 -14.31 27.43
N PRO A 153 24.80 -15.05 26.52
CA PRO A 153 24.03 -16.22 26.90
C PRO A 153 25.01 -17.26 27.46
N GLN A 154 24.84 -17.62 28.73
CA GLN A 154 25.56 -18.75 29.30
C GLN A 154 24.95 -20.04 28.73
N ALA A 155 25.83 -20.87 28.16
CA ALA A 155 25.54 -22.21 27.66
C ALA A 155 25.17 -23.19 28.80
#